data_AF-A0A969M424-F1
#
_entry.id   AF-A0A969M424-F1
#
_cell.length_a   1.000
_cell.length_b   1.000
_cell.length_c   1.000
_cell.angle_alpha   90.00
_cell.angle_beta   90.00
_cell.angle_gamma   90.00
#
_symmetry.space_group_name_H-M   'P 1'
#
loop_
_entity.id
_entity.type
_entity.pdbx_description
1 polymer ?
#
loop_
_entity_poly.entity_id
_entity_poly.type
_entity_poly.pdbx_seq_one_letter_code
_entity_poly.pdbx_strand_id
1 'polypeptide(L)'
;MTWFFLDDFASWLSLNGTRADLLGVCFAMTAHGPSIRLVVAEAKFVGQANVSEQRHRSLDQLAATYATLHQRLVAPGGTVDPATWRNRLADLVLEHIEPFDQIGGRHFSHWLIDLRCPGTRLEMSGHSLVFVHDTSDVEGENPRIPDAEERRSQRRPIAQWILGRTSDRDRASRLAGA
;
A
#
# COMPACT_ATOMS: atom_id res chain seq x y z
N MET A 1 -1.18 -7.75 10.61
CA MET A 1 -0.65 -7.03 9.42
C MET A 1 0.85 -7.10 9.50
N THR A 2 1.52 -7.37 8.37
CA THR A 2 2.99 -7.31 8.27
C THR A 2 3.41 -6.29 7.21
N TRP A 3 4.64 -5.82 7.28
CA TRP A 3 5.22 -4.84 6.36
C TRP A 3 6.58 -5.31 5.85
N PHE A 4 6.84 -5.02 4.58
CA PHE A 4 8.07 -5.36 3.88
C PHE A 4 8.64 -4.10 3.24
N PHE A 5 9.95 -3.88 3.38
CA PHE A 5 10.67 -2.93 2.55
C PHE A 5 10.83 -3.52 1.15
N LEU A 6 10.26 -2.85 0.15
CA LEU A 6 10.25 -3.36 -1.22
C LEU A 6 11.63 -3.40 -1.85
N ASP A 7 12.57 -2.60 -1.37
CA ASP A 7 13.97 -2.67 -1.81
C ASP A 7 14.63 -4.02 -1.48
N ASP A 8 14.34 -4.58 -0.31
CA ASP A 8 14.91 -5.86 0.13
C ASP A 8 14.39 -7.04 -0.70
N PHE A 9 13.19 -6.91 -1.25
CA PHE A 9 12.51 -7.96 -2.02
C PHE A 9 12.33 -7.62 -3.49
N ALA A 10 12.96 -6.55 -3.99
CA ALA A 10 12.75 -6.06 -5.35
C ALA A 10 13.08 -7.12 -6.41
N SER A 11 14.19 -7.85 -6.25
CA SER A 11 14.60 -8.92 -7.17
C SER A 11 13.61 -10.08 -7.17
N TRP A 12 13.19 -10.51 -5.99
CA TRP A 12 12.28 -11.64 -5.78
C TRP A 12 10.86 -11.33 -6.28
N LEU A 13 10.41 -10.09 -6.05
CA LEU A 13 9.17 -9.54 -6.60
C LEU A 13 9.31 -9.12 -8.07
N SER A 14 10.51 -9.20 -8.66
CA SER A 14 10.85 -8.74 -10.01
C SER A 14 10.35 -7.32 -10.31
N LEU A 15 10.54 -6.42 -9.34
CA LEU A 15 10.29 -4.99 -9.46
C LEU A 15 11.52 -4.34 -10.09
N ASN A 16 11.38 -3.84 -11.32
CA ASN A 16 12.47 -3.19 -12.05
C ASN A 16 12.28 -1.66 -12.03
N GLY A 17 13.39 -0.92 -11.96
CA GLY A 17 13.35 0.54 -12.02
C GLY A 17 12.86 1.19 -10.73
N THR A 18 12.12 2.29 -10.85
CA THR A 18 11.59 3.05 -9.72
C THR A 18 10.48 2.25 -9.03
N ARG A 19 10.46 2.29 -7.70
CA ARG A 19 9.50 1.56 -6.87
C ARG A 19 9.13 2.33 -5.62
N ALA A 20 8.03 1.89 -5.02
CA ALA A 20 7.57 2.36 -3.73
C ALA A 20 8.42 1.76 -2.58
N ASP A 21 8.37 2.37 -1.42
CA ASP A 21 9.13 1.94 -0.24
C ASP A 21 8.60 0.64 0.41
N LEU A 22 7.28 0.51 0.54
CA LEU A 22 6.66 -0.47 1.43
C LEU A 22 5.55 -1.31 0.77
N LEU A 23 5.48 -2.57 1.19
CA LEU A 23 4.34 -3.46 0.96
C LEU A 23 3.81 -3.99 2.30
N GLY A 24 2.55 -3.70 2.59
CA GLY A 24 1.80 -4.25 3.71
C GLY A 24 0.95 -5.45 3.27
N VAL A 25 0.92 -6.51 4.07
CA VAL A 25 0.02 -7.66 3.90
C VAL A 25 -0.90 -7.77 5.11
N CYS A 26 -2.21 -7.67 4.84
CA CYS A 26 -3.26 -7.67 5.84
C CYS A 26 -4.17 -8.88 5.65
N PHE A 27 -4.35 -9.66 6.70
CA PHE A 27 -5.32 -10.75 6.77
C PHE A 27 -6.50 -10.28 7.61
N ALA A 28 -7.71 -10.38 7.07
CA ALA A 28 -8.92 -9.95 7.77
C ALA A 28 -10.08 -10.89 7.48
N MET A 29 -10.86 -11.18 8.52
CA MET A 29 -12.19 -11.74 8.36
C MET A 29 -13.18 -10.61 8.08
N THR A 30 -13.94 -10.75 7.00
CA THR A 30 -14.98 -9.81 6.59
C THR A 30 -16.34 -10.48 6.60
N ALA A 31 -17.42 -9.71 6.44
CA ALA A 31 -18.77 -10.25 6.27
C ALA A 31 -18.89 -11.19 5.05
N HIS A 32 -17.98 -11.09 4.07
CA HIS A 32 -17.94 -11.93 2.87
C HIS A 32 -16.94 -13.09 2.98
N GLY A 33 -16.41 -13.33 4.19
CA GLY A 33 -15.40 -14.35 4.43
C GLY A 33 -13.97 -13.80 4.47
N PRO A 34 -12.97 -14.69 4.32
CA PRO A 34 -11.56 -14.33 4.39
C PRO A 34 -11.18 -13.35 3.28
N SER A 35 -10.47 -12.28 3.64
CA SER A 35 -9.97 -11.29 2.69
C SER A 35 -8.51 -10.99 2.98
N ILE A 36 -7.71 -10.93 1.93
CA ILE A 36 -6.32 -10.52 2.01
C ILE A 36 -6.19 -9.17 1.32
N ARG A 37 -5.64 -8.18 2.01
CA ARG A 37 -5.41 -6.85 1.45
C ARG A 37 -3.92 -6.55 1.38
N LEU A 38 -3.49 -6.11 0.20
CA LEU A 38 -2.16 -5.60 -0.05
C LEU A 38 -2.19 -4.07 -0.01
N VAL A 39 -1.22 -3.48 0.67
CA VAL A 39 -1.07 -2.03 0.78
C VAL A 39 0.30 -1.64 0.27
N VAL A 40 0.38 -0.98 -0.88
CA VAL A 40 1.62 -0.39 -1.35
C VAL A 40 1.71 1.02 -0.79
N ALA A 41 2.82 1.38 -0.18
CA ALA A 41 3.02 2.71 0.36
C ALA A 41 4.36 3.30 -0.07
N GLU A 42 4.34 4.58 -0.40
CA GLU A 42 5.52 5.40 -0.70
C GLU A 42 5.49 6.62 0.22
N ALA A 43 6.62 6.95 0.82
CA ALA A 43 6.74 8.12 1.69
C ALA A 43 7.88 9.04 1.26
N LYS A 44 7.66 10.35 1.35
CA LYS A 44 8.70 11.37 1.15
C LYS A 44 8.70 12.33 2.33
N PHE A 45 9.89 12.76 2.73
CA PHE A 45 10.08 13.81 3.73
C PHE A 45 10.89 14.94 3.10
N VAL A 46 10.25 16.09 2.86
CA VAL A 46 10.76 17.14 1.96
C VAL A 46 10.52 18.54 2.52
N GLY A 47 11.30 19.52 2.05
CA GLY A 47 11.00 20.93 2.27
C GLY A 47 10.02 21.48 1.23
N GLN A 48 9.34 22.58 1.56
CA GLN A 48 8.28 23.20 0.75
C GLN A 48 8.74 23.45 -0.71
N ALA A 49 9.99 23.87 -0.89
CA ALA A 49 10.57 24.15 -2.21
C ALA A 49 10.55 22.94 -3.17
N ASN A 50 10.57 21.71 -2.64
CA ASN A 50 10.67 20.48 -3.43
C ASN A 50 9.35 19.70 -3.51
N VAL A 51 8.28 20.17 -2.87
CA VAL A 51 7.00 19.43 -2.76
C VAL A 51 6.44 19.08 -4.13
N SER A 52 6.45 20.03 -5.08
CA SER A 52 5.89 19.80 -6.41
C SER A 52 6.63 18.69 -7.15
N GLU A 53 7.96 18.68 -7.16
CA GLU A 53 8.72 17.61 -7.82
C GLU A 53 8.52 16.26 -7.10
N GLN A 54 8.68 16.26 -5.77
CA GLN A 54 8.70 15.03 -4.99
C GLN A 54 7.33 14.37 -4.87
N ARG A 55 6.23 15.13 -4.91
CA ARG A 55 4.88 14.55 -4.97
C ARG A 55 4.62 13.82 -6.28
N HIS A 56 5.08 14.35 -7.42
CA HIS A 56 4.92 13.67 -8.70
C HIS A 56 5.78 12.40 -8.72
N ARG A 57 7.05 12.51 -8.33
CA ARG A 57 7.95 11.36 -8.25
C ARG A 57 7.44 10.25 -7.32
N SER A 58 6.95 10.62 -6.14
CA SER A 58 6.34 9.67 -5.18
C SER A 58 5.13 8.95 -5.79
N LEU A 59 4.27 9.70 -6.48
CA LEU A 59 3.10 9.11 -7.14
C LEU A 59 3.49 8.17 -8.28
N ASP A 60 4.49 8.52 -9.08
CA ASP A 60 4.97 7.67 -10.19
C ASP A 60 5.58 6.36 -9.66
N GLN A 61 6.40 6.45 -8.60
CA GLN A 61 6.95 5.28 -7.89
C GLN A 61 5.83 4.34 -7.39
N LEU A 62 4.82 4.92 -6.73
CA LEU A 62 3.67 4.18 -6.24
C LEU A 62 2.86 3.55 -7.37
N ALA A 63 2.54 4.32 -8.41
CA ALA A 63 1.73 3.86 -9.53
C ALA A 63 2.42 2.72 -10.31
N ALA A 64 3.73 2.82 -10.54
CA ALA A 64 4.51 1.79 -11.21
C ALA A 64 4.54 0.48 -10.39
N THR A 65 4.77 0.60 -9.09
CA THR A 65 4.77 -0.55 -8.16
C THR A 65 3.39 -1.19 -8.08
N TYR A 66 2.35 -0.37 -7.90
CA TYR A 66 0.97 -0.82 -7.87
C TYR A 66 0.59 -1.56 -9.15
N ALA A 67 0.85 -0.99 -10.33
CA ALA A 67 0.51 -1.63 -11.60
C ALA A 67 1.18 -2.99 -11.74
N THR A 68 2.46 -3.07 -11.40
CA THR A 68 3.26 -4.30 -11.50
C THR A 68 2.75 -5.39 -10.56
N LEU A 69 2.52 -5.08 -9.28
CA LEU A 69 2.00 -6.04 -8.31
C LEU A 69 0.54 -6.41 -8.59
N HIS A 70 -0.27 -5.46 -9.06
CA HIS A 70 -1.68 -5.68 -9.37
C HIS A 70 -1.81 -6.68 -10.50
N GLN A 71 -1.04 -6.48 -11.57
CA GLN A 71 -1.00 -7.39 -12.72
C GLN A 71 -0.47 -8.78 -12.35
N ARG A 72 0.31 -8.93 -11.28
CA ARG A 72 0.87 -10.24 -10.90
C ARG A 72 -0.01 -11.01 -9.92
N LEU A 73 -0.65 -10.29 -8.98
CA LEU A 73 -1.30 -10.89 -7.82
C LEU A 73 -2.84 -10.82 -7.86
N VAL A 74 -3.39 -9.74 -8.43
CA VAL A 74 -4.83 -9.41 -8.35
C VAL A 74 -5.55 -9.64 -9.67
N ALA A 75 -5.11 -8.94 -10.73
CA ALA A 75 -5.75 -8.95 -12.05
C ALA A 75 -4.73 -9.39 -13.09
N PRO A 76 -4.46 -10.69 -13.18
CA PRO A 76 -3.44 -11.20 -14.06
C PRO A 76 -3.76 -10.97 -15.53
N GLY A 77 -2.93 -10.16 -16.17
CA GLY A 77 -2.86 -10.01 -17.61
C GLY A 77 -1.51 -10.53 -18.11
N GLY A 78 -1.51 -11.49 -19.03
CA GLY A 78 -0.29 -12.03 -19.64
C GLY A 78 -0.09 -13.54 -19.44
N THR A 79 1.14 -14.00 -19.67
CA THR A 79 1.53 -15.42 -19.76
C THR A 79 1.99 -16.08 -18.46
N VAL A 80 2.20 -15.31 -17.38
CA VAL A 80 2.70 -15.86 -16.10
C VAL A 80 1.55 -16.21 -15.17
N ASP A 81 1.59 -17.45 -14.64
CA ASP A 81 0.57 -17.98 -13.74
C ASP A 81 0.50 -17.18 -12.41
N PRO A 82 -0.64 -16.58 -12.07
CA PRO A 82 -0.88 -15.85 -10.82
C PRO A 82 -0.58 -16.69 -9.58
N ALA A 83 -0.81 -18.01 -9.67
CA ALA A 83 -0.53 -18.92 -8.56
C ALA A 83 0.97 -18.93 -8.21
N THR A 84 1.86 -18.70 -9.19
CA THR A 84 3.30 -18.59 -8.93
C THR A 84 3.62 -17.38 -8.06
N TRP A 85 3.06 -16.21 -8.39
CA TRP A 85 3.27 -14.98 -7.62
C TRP A 85 2.64 -15.03 -6.23
N ARG A 86 1.47 -15.65 -6.12
CA ARG A 86 0.80 -15.89 -4.84
C ARG A 86 1.56 -16.88 -3.96
N ASN A 87 2.10 -17.94 -4.54
CA ASN A 87 2.96 -18.90 -3.84
C ASN A 87 4.20 -18.21 -3.28
N ARG A 88 4.88 -17.44 -4.14
CA ARG A 88 5.97 -16.57 -3.71
C ARG A 88 5.52 -15.73 -2.53
N LEU A 89 4.49 -14.88 -2.68
CA LEU A 89 4.05 -13.99 -1.61
C LEU A 89 3.75 -14.73 -0.29
N ALA A 90 3.20 -15.94 -0.35
CA ALA A 90 2.98 -16.77 0.83
C ALA A 90 4.30 -17.27 1.47
N ASP A 91 5.31 -17.63 0.67
CA ASP A 91 6.65 -17.98 1.16
C ASP A 91 7.29 -16.78 1.87
N LEU A 92 7.24 -15.58 1.26
CA LEU A 92 7.77 -14.35 1.86
C LEU A 92 7.11 -14.05 3.21
N VAL A 93 5.79 -14.18 3.28
CA VAL A 93 5.00 -13.99 4.50
C VAL A 93 5.35 -15.05 5.55
N LEU A 94 5.50 -16.31 5.18
CA LEU A 94 5.89 -17.37 6.11
C LEU A 94 7.29 -17.15 6.69
N GLU A 95 8.24 -16.71 5.87
CA GLU A 95 9.64 -16.53 6.27
C GLU A 95 9.86 -15.31 7.19
N HIS A 96 9.02 -14.27 7.08
CA HIS A 96 9.28 -12.96 7.70
C HIS A 96 8.21 -12.51 8.70
N ILE A 97 7.14 -13.27 8.88
CA ILE A 97 6.19 -13.04 9.97
C ILE A 97 6.53 -14.01 11.11
N GLU A 98 6.76 -13.49 12.32
CA GLU A 98 6.81 -14.32 13.52
C GLU A 98 5.53 -15.16 13.60
N PRO A 99 5.62 -16.48 13.80
CA PRO A 99 4.46 -17.35 13.70
C PRO A 99 3.42 -16.96 14.77
N PHE A 100 2.41 -16.21 14.35
CA PHE A 100 1.20 -16.04 15.13
C PHE A 100 0.39 -17.33 15.01
N ASP A 101 -0.02 -17.90 16.13
CA ASP A 101 -0.89 -19.08 16.09
C ASP A 101 -2.23 -18.74 15.39
N GLN A 102 -2.74 -17.52 15.59
CA GLN A 102 -3.99 -17.08 14.98
C GLN A 102 -3.99 -15.60 14.58
N ILE A 103 -4.67 -15.30 13.47
CA ILE A 103 -4.97 -13.95 13.01
C ILE A 103 -6.47 -13.87 12.71
N GLY A 104 -7.19 -12.98 13.39
CA GLY A 104 -8.64 -12.83 13.21
C GLY A 104 -9.46 -14.08 13.56
N GLY A 105 -9.03 -14.84 14.57
CA GLY A 105 -9.68 -16.09 15.01
C GLY A 105 -9.42 -17.29 14.10
N ARG A 106 -8.49 -17.16 13.14
CA ARG A 106 -8.13 -18.22 12.20
C ARG A 106 -6.64 -18.53 12.26
N HIS A 107 -6.30 -19.81 12.20
CA HIS A 107 -4.91 -20.25 12.22
C HIS A 107 -4.12 -19.69 11.04
N PHE A 108 -2.88 -19.26 11.29
CA PHE A 108 -2.05 -18.61 10.26
C PHE A 108 -1.78 -19.49 9.04
N SER A 109 -1.61 -20.81 9.24
CA SER A 109 -1.44 -21.75 8.11
C SER A 109 -2.61 -21.71 7.12
N HIS A 110 -3.84 -21.51 7.59
CA HIS A 110 -5.00 -21.39 6.71
C HIS A 110 -4.98 -20.07 5.90
N TRP A 111 -4.41 -19.00 6.45
CA TRP A 111 -4.18 -17.77 5.69
C TRP A 111 -3.16 -17.98 4.57
N LEU A 112 -2.11 -18.77 4.81
CA LEU A 112 -1.15 -19.12 3.77
C LEU A 112 -1.76 -19.99 2.67
N ILE A 113 -2.61 -20.96 3.03
CA ILE A 113 -3.37 -21.77 2.06
C ILE A 113 -4.26 -20.88 1.20
N ASP A 114 -5.01 -19.98 1.83
CA ASP A 114 -5.86 -19.03 1.12
C ASP A 114 -5.06 -18.11 0.21
N LEU A 115 -3.92 -17.58 0.66
CA LEU A 115 -3.07 -16.70 -0.14
C LEU A 115 -2.59 -17.38 -1.42
N ARG A 116 -2.28 -18.69 -1.36
CA ARG A 116 -1.89 -19.49 -2.53
C ARG A 116 -3.05 -19.82 -3.45
N CYS A 117 -4.28 -19.81 -2.95
CA CYS A 117 -5.47 -20.16 -3.72
C CYS A 117 -5.86 -19.02 -4.69
N PRO A 118 -5.98 -19.28 -6.01
CA PRO A 118 -6.44 -18.28 -6.97
C PRO A 118 -7.84 -17.73 -6.69
N GLY A 119 -8.73 -18.53 -6.08
CA GLY A 119 -10.10 -18.15 -5.75
C GLY A 119 -10.24 -17.22 -4.55
N THR A 120 -9.18 -17.06 -3.74
CA THR A 120 -9.20 -16.14 -2.60
C THR A 120 -9.23 -14.70 -3.06
N ARG A 121 -10.10 -13.92 -2.41
CA ARG A 121 -10.24 -12.48 -2.64
C ARG A 121 -8.99 -11.75 -2.16
N LEU A 122 -8.28 -11.17 -3.13
CA LEU A 122 -7.12 -10.32 -2.90
C LEU A 122 -7.47 -8.89 -3.33
N GLU A 123 -7.42 -7.96 -2.38
CA GLU A 123 -7.58 -6.53 -2.66
C GLU A 123 -6.22 -5.85 -2.64
N MET A 124 -6.07 -4.75 -3.37
CA MET A 124 -4.87 -3.93 -3.28
C MET A 124 -5.19 -2.44 -3.32
N SER A 125 -4.46 -1.65 -2.54
CA SER A 125 -4.54 -0.19 -2.48
C SER A 125 -3.15 0.44 -2.43
N GLY A 126 -3.01 1.65 -2.95
CA GLY A 126 -1.75 2.41 -2.95
C GLY A 126 -1.86 3.74 -2.20
N HIS A 127 -0.84 4.08 -1.42
CA HIS A 127 -0.83 5.31 -0.62
C HIS A 127 0.50 6.05 -0.78
N SER A 128 0.44 7.31 -1.22
CA SER A 128 1.60 8.21 -1.29
C SER A 128 1.49 9.24 -0.17
N LEU A 129 2.51 9.33 0.67
CA LEU A 129 2.55 10.23 1.82
C LEU A 129 3.72 11.20 1.65
N VAL A 130 3.44 12.46 1.37
CA VAL A 130 4.46 13.51 1.24
C VAL A 130 4.43 14.40 2.47
N PHE A 131 5.39 14.23 3.37
CA PHE A 131 5.55 15.02 4.56
C PHE A 131 6.39 16.27 4.27
N VAL A 132 5.84 17.44 4.56
CA VAL A 132 6.48 18.74 4.37
C VAL A 132 6.91 19.28 5.73
N HIS A 133 8.22 19.35 5.96
CA HIS A 133 8.75 19.50 7.33
C HIS A 133 8.98 20.95 7.78
N ASP A 134 8.95 21.90 6.86
CA ASP A 134 9.28 23.32 7.06
C ASP A 134 8.08 24.27 6.94
N THR A 135 6.89 23.77 6.60
CA THR A 135 5.65 24.56 6.56
C THR A 135 4.44 23.78 7.07
N SER A 136 3.43 24.51 7.55
CA SER A 136 2.08 23.98 7.84
C SER A 136 1.08 24.29 6.72
N ASP A 137 1.46 25.17 5.78
CA ASP A 137 0.64 25.59 4.65
C ASP A 137 0.82 24.62 3.48
N VAL A 138 0.02 23.55 3.49
CA VAL A 138 0.00 22.53 2.43
C VAL A 138 -1.41 22.39 1.86
N GLU A 139 -1.52 21.82 0.66
CA GLU A 139 -2.79 21.58 -0.04
C GLU A 139 -3.68 20.57 0.72
N GLY A 140 -4.41 21.04 1.74
CA GLY A 140 -5.56 20.39 2.38
C GLY A 140 -5.32 19.06 3.11
N GLU A 141 -6.22 18.70 4.03
CA GLU A 141 -6.15 17.40 4.74
C GLU A 141 -6.69 16.23 3.91
N ASN A 142 -7.42 16.51 2.83
CA ASN A 142 -8.06 15.49 2.00
C ASN A 142 -7.07 14.85 1.02
N PRO A 143 -7.15 13.52 0.81
CA PRO A 143 -6.32 12.89 -0.20
C PRO A 143 -6.66 13.38 -1.60
N ARG A 144 -5.61 13.61 -2.40
CA ARG A 144 -5.73 13.70 -3.84
C ARG A 144 -5.92 12.29 -4.41
N ILE A 145 -6.94 12.12 -5.24
CA ILE A 145 -7.16 10.91 -6.02
C ILE A 145 -6.63 11.17 -7.44
N PRO A 146 -5.55 10.52 -7.89
CA PRO A 146 -4.94 10.78 -9.20
C PRO A 146 -5.92 10.61 -10.37
N ASP A 147 -6.80 9.61 -10.28
CA ASP A 147 -7.76 9.23 -11.31
C ASP A 147 -9.17 9.79 -11.00
N ALA A 148 -9.26 10.94 -10.32
CA ALA A 148 -10.55 11.49 -9.86
C ALA A 148 -11.54 11.77 -11.00
N GLU A 149 -11.04 12.08 -12.20
CA GLU A 149 -11.87 12.35 -13.38
C GLU A 149 -12.40 11.07 -14.05
N GLU A 150 -11.78 9.91 -13.78
CA GLU A 150 -12.20 8.64 -14.35
C GLU A 150 -13.49 8.12 -13.70
N ARG A 151 -14.17 7.19 -14.38
CA ARG A 151 -15.32 6.50 -13.79
C ARG A 151 -14.89 5.73 -12.56
N ARG A 152 -15.71 5.72 -11.50
CA ARG A 152 -15.38 5.07 -10.21
C ARG A 152 -14.92 3.60 -10.36
N SER A 153 -15.45 2.86 -11.33
CA SER A 153 -15.06 1.47 -11.62
C SER A 153 -13.71 1.32 -12.33
N GLN A 154 -13.17 2.40 -12.90
CA GLN A 154 -11.89 2.45 -13.61
C GLN A 154 -10.78 3.07 -12.77
N ARG A 155 -11.13 3.74 -11.66
CA ARG A 155 -10.16 4.36 -10.76
C ARG A 155 -9.28 3.30 -10.11
N ARG A 156 -7.97 3.55 -10.13
CA ARG A 156 -7.08 2.79 -9.26
C ARG A 156 -7.35 3.21 -7.81
N PRO A 157 -7.36 2.29 -6.84
CA PRO A 157 -7.46 2.58 -5.42
C PRO A 157 -6.15 3.15 -4.88
N ILE A 158 -5.72 4.28 -5.46
CA ILE A 158 -4.51 5.02 -5.13
C ILE A 158 -4.92 6.40 -4.62
N ALA A 159 -4.28 6.84 -3.55
CA ALA A 159 -4.47 8.16 -2.98
C ALA A 159 -3.13 8.77 -2.55
N GLN A 160 -3.02 10.10 -2.62
CA GLN A 160 -1.86 10.86 -2.18
C GLN A 160 -2.25 11.90 -1.14
N TRP A 161 -1.48 11.99 -0.07
CA TRP A 161 -1.59 13.02 0.95
C TRP A 161 -0.35 13.90 0.94
N ILE A 162 -0.55 15.20 1.14
CA ILE A 162 0.53 16.16 1.43
C ILE A 162 0.28 16.65 2.84
N LEU A 163 1.23 16.40 3.74
CA LEU A 163 1.07 16.60 5.17
C LEU A 163 2.12 17.58 5.66
N GLY A 164 1.70 18.78 6.04
CA GLY A 164 2.57 19.80 6.62
C GLY A 164 2.81 19.58 8.11
N ARG A 165 3.62 20.44 8.73
CA ARG A 165 3.71 20.54 10.19
C ARG A 165 2.32 20.81 10.76
N THR A 166 2.00 20.17 11.89
CA THR A 166 0.85 20.58 12.69
C THR A 166 1.07 22.00 13.20
N SER A 167 0.14 22.91 12.91
CA SER A 167 0.18 24.26 13.48
C SER A 167 -0.13 24.23 14.98
N ASP A 168 0.41 25.16 15.77
CA ASP A 168 0.07 25.26 17.21
C ASP A 168 -1.44 25.54 17.41
N ARG A 169 -2.10 26.16 16.43
CA ARG A 169 -3.55 26.38 16.43
C ARG A 169 -4.35 25.07 16.34
N ASP A 170 -3.89 24.11 15.54
CA ASP A 170 -4.55 22.79 15.42
C ASP A 170 -4.33 21.92 16.66
N ARG A 171 -3.19 22.09 17.34
CA ARG A 171 -2.92 21.42 18.62
C ARG A 171 -3.86 21.91 19.73
N ALA A 172 -4.11 23.21 19.79
CA ALA A 172 -5.01 23.80 20.78
C ALA A 172 -6.48 23.39 20.56
N SER A 173 -6.95 23.28 19.31
CA SER A 173 -8.34 22.88 19.03
C SER A 173 -8.60 21.40 19.36
N ARG A 174 -7.62 20.52 19.15
CA ARG A 174 -7.72 19.08 19.50
C ARG A 174 -7.69 18.82 21.01
N LEU A 175 -7.06 19.68 21.79
CA LEU A 175 -7.04 19.59 23.27
C LEU A 175 -8.29 20.20 23.92
N ALA A 176 -8.96 21.14 23.25
CA ALA A 176 -10.19 21.75 23.74
C ALA A 176 -11.45 20.91 23.45
N GLY A 177 -11.34 19.88 22.60
CA GLY A 177 -12.43 18.96 22.25
C GLY A 177 -12.34 17.57 22.88
N ALA A 178 -11.43 17.36 23.85
CA ALA A 178 -11.23 16.10 24.59
C ALA A 178 -11.77 16.18 26.02
#